data_AF-A0A1Q3AFA7-F1
#
_entry.id   AF-A0A1Q3AFA7-F1
#
_cell.length_a   1.000
_cell.length_b   1.000
_cell.length_c   1.000
_cell.angle_alpha   90.00
_cell.angle_beta   90.00
_cell.angle_gamma   90.00
#
_symmetry.space_group_name_H-M   'P 1'
#
loop_
_entity.id
_entity.type
_entity.pdbx_description
1 polymer ?
#
loop_
_entity_poly.entity_id
_entity_poly.type
_entity_poly.pdbx_seq_one_letter_code
_entity_poly.pdbx_strand_id
1 'polypeptide(L)'
;MTRLNDSFLHLGIPGEDSPNEDVLHLLMYSNFREQLSESVQELHALTDRILFHQSSRSVTTIETHDIILPLMAMLIESRERGKRIYRDALSSRMSIRDWSIDPLCDEIHEELIRTNELLRLYPRRESLW
;
A
#
# COMPACT_ATOMS: atom_id res chain seq x y z
N MET A 1 32.12 -12.20 50.72
CA MET A 1 32.00 -13.22 49.67
C MET A 1 30.87 -14.15 50.04
N THR A 2 29.67 -13.89 49.49
CA THR A 2 28.55 -14.83 49.50
C THR A 2 27.77 -14.53 48.23
N ARG A 3 27.76 -15.51 47.33
CA ARG A 3 27.33 -15.40 45.94
C ARG A 3 25.82 -15.29 45.86
N LEU A 4 25.36 -14.35 45.04
CA LEU A 4 24.01 -14.28 44.48
C LEU A 4 23.78 -15.53 43.62
N ASN A 5 22.75 -16.32 43.93
CA ASN A 5 22.17 -17.29 43.01
C ASN A 5 20.82 -16.75 42.55
N ASP A 6 20.87 -15.81 41.61
CA ASP A 6 19.75 -15.49 40.73
C ASP A 6 19.59 -16.66 39.76
N SER A 7 18.86 -17.69 40.19
CA SER A 7 18.42 -18.80 39.33
C SER A 7 16.93 -18.68 39.03
N PHE A 8 16.50 -17.46 38.70
CA PHE A 8 15.20 -17.15 38.14
C PHE A 8 15.43 -16.32 36.87
N LEU A 9 14.76 -16.73 35.78
CA LEU A 9 14.56 -15.99 34.53
C LEU A 9 15.72 -16.00 33.50
N HIS A 10 15.82 -17.08 32.72
CA HIS A 10 15.72 -17.02 31.25
C HIS A 10 16.16 -18.37 30.65
N LEU A 11 15.28 -19.35 30.68
CA LEU A 11 15.23 -20.36 29.63
C LEU A 11 13.87 -20.22 28.95
N GLY A 12 13.70 -19.12 28.22
CA GLY A 12 12.68 -19.07 27.19
C GLY A 12 13.15 -20.00 26.08
N ILE A 13 12.48 -21.14 25.94
CA ILE A 13 12.70 -22.09 24.85
C ILE A 13 12.51 -21.32 23.54
N PRO A 14 13.51 -21.23 22.64
CA PRO A 14 13.28 -20.79 21.28
C PRO A 14 12.84 -22.02 20.48
N GLY A 15 11.56 -22.08 20.10
CA GLY A 15 11.10 -23.09 19.14
C GLY A 15 9.69 -23.58 19.37
N GLU A 16 8.78 -23.10 18.55
CA GLU A 16 7.98 -23.84 17.55
C GLU A 16 6.67 -23.07 17.38
N ASP A 17 6.63 -22.18 16.38
CA ASP A 17 5.38 -21.61 15.91
C ASP A 17 4.43 -22.77 15.62
N SER A 18 3.22 -22.73 16.17
CA SER A 18 2.29 -23.84 15.96
C SER A 18 1.99 -23.99 14.46
N PRO A 19 1.71 -25.19 13.94
CA PRO A 19 1.33 -25.35 12.53
C PRO A 19 0.11 -24.50 12.13
N ASN A 20 -0.72 -24.08 13.11
CA ASN A 20 -1.81 -23.15 12.88
C ASN A 20 -1.35 -21.70 12.68
N GLU A 21 -0.27 -21.30 13.36
CA GLU A 21 0.37 -20.00 13.23
C GLU A 21 1.03 -19.87 11.85
N ASP A 22 1.67 -20.94 11.37
CA ASP A 22 2.22 -21.02 10.02
C ASP A 22 1.15 -20.84 8.93
N VAL A 23 0.00 -21.50 9.08
CA VAL A 23 -1.13 -21.36 8.15
C VAL A 23 -1.71 -19.95 8.20
N LEU A 24 -1.84 -19.36 9.39
CA LEU A 24 -2.31 -17.99 9.55
C LEU A 24 -1.36 -16.99 8.86
N HIS A 25 -0.05 -17.13 9.07
CA HIS A 25 0.96 -16.29 8.42
C HIS A 25 0.92 -16.43 6.90
N LEU A 26 0.75 -17.64 6.37
CA LEU A 26 0.63 -17.88 4.94
C LEU A 26 -0.62 -17.20 4.35
N LEU A 27 -1.77 -17.32 5.02
CA LEU A 27 -3.01 -16.68 4.60
C LEU A 27 -2.90 -15.16 4.61
N MET A 28 -2.34 -14.60 5.68
CA MET A 28 -2.10 -13.16 5.76
C MET A 28 -1.14 -12.71 4.65
N TYR A 29 -0.08 -13.47 4.38
CA TYR A 29 0.90 -13.15 3.33
C TYR A 29 0.22 -13.14 1.96
N SER A 30 -0.53 -14.19 1.63
CA SER A 30 -1.27 -14.28 0.38
C SER A 30 -2.24 -13.11 0.21
N ASN A 31 -2.96 -12.75 1.28
CA ASN A 31 -3.91 -11.64 1.28
C ASN A 31 -3.21 -10.29 1.05
N PHE A 32 -2.13 -9.98 1.77
CA PHE A 32 -1.42 -8.72 1.55
C PHE A 32 -0.78 -8.67 0.17
N ARG A 33 -0.21 -9.78 -0.30
CA ARG A 33 0.38 -9.86 -1.64
C ARG A 33 -0.65 -9.50 -2.72
N GLU A 34 -1.84 -10.07 -2.63
CA GLU A 34 -2.95 -9.79 -3.55
C GLU A 34 -3.40 -8.32 -3.44
N GLN A 35 -3.72 -7.85 -2.23
CA GLN A 35 -4.20 -6.48 -2.02
C GLN A 35 -3.19 -5.40 -2.45
N LEU A 36 -1.90 -5.61 -2.18
CA LEU A 36 -0.84 -4.70 -2.60
C LEU A 36 -0.71 -4.68 -4.12
N SER A 37 -0.66 -5.86 -4.76
CA SER A 37 -0.56 -5.98 -6.21
C SER A 37 -1.75 -5.33 -6.92
N GLU A 38 -2.98 -5.59 -6.47
CA GLU A 38 -4.18 -4.98 -7.03
C GLU A 38 -4.17 -3.46 -6.86
N SER A 39 -3.79 -2.98 -5.68
CA SER A 39 -3.72 -1.54 -5.42
C SER A 39 -2.66 -0.85 -6.29
N VAL A 40 -1.51 -1.47 -6.52
CA VAL A 40 -0.47 -0.96 -7.44
C VAL A 40 -1.03 -0.86 -8.85
N GLN A 41 -1.63 -1.94 -9.37
CA GLN A 41 -2.18 -1.96 -10.73
C GLN A 41 -3.28 -0.93 -10.94
N GLU A 42 -4.18 -0.76 -9.97
CA GLU A 42 -5.26 0.22 -10.06
C GLU A 42 -4.75 1.66 -10.06
N LEU A 43 -3.85 2.00 -9.13
CA LEU A 43 -3.18 3.31 -9.10
C LEU A 43 -2.42 3.56 -10.40
N HIS A 44 -1.78 2.51 -10.92
CA HIS A 44 -1.02 2.59 -12.14
C HIS A 44 -1.91 2.95 -13.34
N ALA A 45 -2.97 2.17 -13.54
CA ALA A 45 -3.93 2.33 -14.62
C ALA A 45 -4.68 3.68 -14.56
N LEU A 46 -5.09 4.12 -13.37
CA LEU A 46 -5.78 5.41 -13.21
C LEU A 46 -4.86 6.58 -13.58
N THR A 47 -3.62 6.56 -13.10
CA THR A 47 -2.63 7.60 -13.40
C THR A 47 -2.33 7.66 -14.89
N ASP A 48 -2.10 6.51 -15.52
CA ASP A 48 -1.80 6.44 -16.96
C ASP A 48 -2.96 6.92 -17.81
N ARG A 49 -4.19 6.55 -17.44
CA ARG A 49 -5.39 7.01 -18.13
C ARG A 49 -5.57 8.52 -18.03
N ILE A 50 -5.32 9.10 -16.86
CA ILE A 50 -5.36 10.55 -16.66
C ILE A 50 -4.30 11.26 -17.53
N LEU A 51 -3.06 10.78 -17.51
CA LEU A 51 -1.96 11.34 -18.29
C LEU A 51 -2.21 11.22 -19.80
N PHE A 52 -2.79 10.10 -20.25
CA PHE A 52 -3.17 9.90 -21.64
C PHE A 52 -4.18 10.96 -22.10
N HIS A 53 -5.23 11.20 -21.31
CA HIS A 53 -6.20 12.26 -21.61
C HIS A 53 -5.56 13.65 -21.62
N GLN A 54 -4.63 13.95 -20.71
CA GLN A 54 -3.92 15.24 -20.70
C GLN A 54 -3.02 15.46 -21.93
N SER A 55 -2.32 14.40 -22.37
CA SER A 55 -1.40 14.48 -23.51
C SER A 55 -2.11 14.60 -24.86
N SER A 56 -3.37 14.18 -24.92
CA SER A 56 -4.22 14.34 -26.10
C SER A 56 -4.56 15.82 -26.27
N ARG A 57 -4.07 16.47 -27.33
CA ARG A 57 -4.27 17.91 -27.67
C ARG A 57 -5.73 18.38 -27.78
N SER A 58 -6.71 17.52 -27.49
CA SER A 58 -8.13 17.76 -27.63
C SER A 58 -8.88 17.95 -26.31
N VAL A 59 -8.20 18.13 -25.16
CA VAL A 59 -8.89 18.32 -23.87
C VAL A 59 -9.85 19.51 -23.94
N THR A 60 -11.12 19.22 -24.21
CA THR A 60 -12.20 20.19 -24.15
C THR A 60 -12.64 20.37 -22.70
N THR A 61 -13.34 21.46 -22.40
CA THR A 61 -13.96 21.68 -21.09
C THR A 61 -14.91 20.54 -20.71
N ILE A 62 -15.55 19.91 -21.70
CA ILE A 62 -16.42 18.74 -21.55
C ILE A 62 -15.60 17.51 -21.12
N GLU A 63 -14.53 17.17 -21.85
CA GLU A 63 -13.64 16.04 -21.48
C GLU A 63 -13.01 16.22 -20.10
N THR A 64 -12.71 17.46 -19.71
CA THR A 64 -12.17 17.75 -18.38
C THR A 64 -13.18 17.43 -17.27
N HIS A 65 -14.44 17.85 -17.43
CA HIS A 65 -15.45 17.67 -16.39
C HIS A 65 -16.04 16.26 -16.36
N ASP A 66 -16.29 15.67 -17.53
CA ASP A 66 -17.01 14.40 -17.64
C ASP A 66 -16.09 13.19 -17.51
N ILE A 67 -14.77 13.36 -17.71
CA ILE A 67 -13.80 12.24 -17.75
C ILE A 67 -12.67 12.45 -16.74
N ILE A 68 -11.94 13.58 -16.83
CA ILE A 68 -10.74 13.78 -16.00
C ILE A 68 -11.11 13.94 -14.52
N LEU A 69 -12.12 14.74 -14.17
CA LEU A 69 -12.52 14.94 -12.77
C LEU A 69 -12.99 13.63 -12.08
N PRO A 70 -13.85 12.79 -12.69
CA PRO A 70 -14.18 11.48 -12.13
C PRO A 70 -12.97 10.56 -11.97
N LEU A 71 -12.07 10.52 -12.96
CA LEU A 71 -10.84 9.73 -12.86
C LEU A 71 -9.95 10.18 -11.69
N MET A 72 -9.84 11.50 -11.47
CA MET A 72 -9.11 12.07 -10.34
C MET A 72 -9.77 11.73 -9.00
N ALA A 73 -11.10 11.76 -8.91
CA ALA A 73 -11.81 11.36 -7.70
C ALA A 73 -11.54 9.88 -7.37
N MET A 74 -11.65 9.00 -8.37
CA MET A 74 -11.30 7.58 -8.21
C MET A 74 -9.83 7.40 -7.82
N LEU A 75 -8.91 8.19 -8.38
CA LEU A 75 -7.49 8.14 -8.01
C LEU A 75 -7.26 8.51 -6.55
N ILE A 76 -7.94 9.54 -6.02
CA ILE A 76 -7.86 9.93 -4.61
C ILE A 76 -8.36 8.80 -3.71
N GLU A 77 -9.52 8.23 -4.01
CA GLU A 77 -10.11 7.15 -3.23
C GLU A 77 -9.21 5.90 -3.23
N SER A 78 -8.74 5.51 -4.41
CA SER A 78 -7.83 4.38 -4.60
C SER A 78 -6.53 4.59 -3.83
N ARG A 79 -5.98 5.80 -3.86
CA ARG A 79 -4.75 6.15 -3.14
C ARG A 79 -4.91 6.05 -1.63
N GLU A 80 -6.02 6.57 -1.08
CA GLU A 80 -6.27 6.47 0.35
C GLU A 80 -6.50 5.03 0.81
N ARG A 81 -7.09 4.19 -0.05
CA ARG A 81 -7.18 2.74 0.19
C ARG A 81 -5.81 2.08 0.16
N GLY A 82 -4.99 2.35 -0.86
CA GLY A 82 -3.63 1.81 -0.98
C GLY A 82 -2.74 2.15 0.20
N LYS A 83 -2.82 3.38 0.73
CA LYS A 83 -2.11 3.77 1.96
C LYS A 83 -2.50 2.93 3.18
N ARG A 84 -3.79 2.61 3.32
CA ARG A 84 -4.27 1.78 4.44
C ARG A 84 -3.68 0.37 4.33
N ILE A 85 -3.79 -0.25 3.15
CA ILE A 85 -3.23 -1.57 2.88
C ILE A 85 -1.72 -1.59 3.14
N TYR A 86 -0.98 -0.61 2.60
CA TYR A 86 0.47 -0.48 2.80
C TYR A 86 0.85 -0.38 4.29
N ARG A 87 0.18 0.50 5.04
CA ARG A 87 0.43 0.65 6.48
C ARG A 87 0.11 -0.64 7.25
N ASP A 88 -1.00 -1.28 6.92
CA ASP A 88 -1.46 -2.48 7.60
C ASP A 88 -0.48 -3.65 7.30
N ALA A 89 0.01 -3.75 6.06
CA ALA A 89 1.04 -4.68 5.64
C ALA A 89 2.37 -4.50 6.41
N LEU A 90 2.88 -3.25 6.48
CA LEU A 90 4.08 -2.92 7.28
C LEU A 90 3.93 -3.25 8.76
N SER A 91 2.72 -3.06 9.31
CA SER A 91 2.44 -3.32 10.73
C SER A 91 2.42 -4.81 11.08
N SER A 92 2.21 -5.69 10.10
CA SER A 92 1.99 -7.13 10.30
C SER A 92 3.24 -7.93 10.65
N ARG A 93 4.44 -7.32 10.64
CA ARG A 93 5.73 -7.95 11.03
C ARG A 93 5.97 -9.33 10.38
N MET A 94 5.63 -9.48 9.10
CA MET A 94 5.95 -10.69 8.31
C MET A 94 7.45 -10.80 8.05
N SER A 95 8.19 -11.32 9.02
CA SER A 95 9.65 -11.53 8.93
C SER A 95 10.04 -12.98 9.21
N ILE A 96 9.08 -13.87 9.45
CA ILE A 96 9.39 -15.12 10.16
C ILE A 96 10.01 -16.19 9.24
N ARG A 97 9.76 -16.20 7.92
CA ARG A 97 10.22 -17.31 7.02
C ARG A 97 10.43 -16.93 5.54
N ASP A 98 11.33 -16.02 5.23
CA ASP A 98 11.71 -15.64 3.84
C ASP A 98 10.57 -15.16 2.91
N TRP A 99 9.32 -15.10 3.40
CA TRP A 99 8.16 -14.55 2.69
C TRP A 99 8.13 -13.04 2.85
N SER A 100 9.00 -12.38 2.10
CA SER A 100 9.08 -10.92 2.07
C SER A 100 8.00 -10.35 1.15
N ILE A 101 7.20 -9.44 1.69
CA ILE A 101 6.32 -8.54 0.92
C ILE A 101 7.02 -7.22 0.58
N ASP A 102 8.29 -7.06 0.97
CA ASP A 102 9.02 -5.80 0.84
C ASP A 102 9.07 -5.30 -0.62
N PRO A 103 9.27 -6.15 -1.66
CA PRO A 103 9.21 -5.68 -3.04
C PRO A 103 7.86 -5.03 -3.40
N LEU A 104 6.75 -5.61 -2.92
CA LEU A 104 5.41 -5.05 -3.17
C LEU A 104 5.14 -3.79 -2.35
N CYS A 105 5.73 -3.71 -1.15
CA CYS A 105 5.74 -2.51 -0.32
C CYS A 105 6.50 -1.37 -1.00
N ASP A 106 7.60 -1.66 -1.68
CA ASP A 106 8.36 -0.69 -2.46
C ASP A 106 7.57 -0.24 -3.70
N GLU A 107 6.99 -1.18 -4.45
CA GLU A 107 6.15 -0.88 -5.62
C GLU A 107 4.96 0.03 -5.27
N ILE A 108 4.21 -0.29 -4.19
CA ILE A 108 3.10 0.57 -3.77
C ILE A 108 3.60 1.91 -3.25
N HIS A 109 4.76 1.97 -2.60
CA HIS A 109 5.33 3.23 -2.15
C HIS A 109 5.64 4.16 -3.33
N GLU A 110 6.26 3.63 -4.39
CA GLU A 110 6.54 4.35 -5.62
C GLU A 110 5.27 4.86 -6.30
N GLU A 111 4.24 4.02 -6.45
CA GLU A 111 2.95 4.44 -7.02
C GLU A 111 2.23 5.49 -6.14
N LEU A 112 2.32 5.38 -4.81
CA LEU A 112 1.75 6.37 -3.88
C LEU A 112 2.45 7.74 -3.99
N ILE A 113 3.73 7.78 -4.36
CA ILE A 113 4.49 9.01 -4.66
C ILE A 113 4.04 9.54 -6.02
N ARG A 114 4.07 8.72 -7.07
CA ARG A 114 3.72 9.11 -8.44
C ARG A 114 2.31 9.71 -8.53
N THR A 115 1.36 9.06 -7.87
CA THR A 115 -0.03 9.54 -7.78
C THR A 115 -0.15 10.85 -7.00
N ASN A 116 0.66 11.05 -5.97
CA ASN A 116 0.68 12.29 -5.20
C ASN A 116 1.26 13.46 -6.00
N GLU A 117 2.28 13.21 -6.81
CA GLU A 117 2.84 14.20 -7.72
C GLU A 117 1.80 14.63 -8.75
N LEU A 118 1.09 13.68 -9.38
CA LEU A 118 -0.01 13.98 -10.29
C LEU A 118 -1.10 14.83 -9.62
N LEU A 119 -1.55 14.45 -8.42
CA LEU A 119 -2.58 15.18 -7.70
C LEU A 119 -2.14 16.60 -7.27
N ARG A 120 -0.85 16.81 -6.97
CA ARG A 120 -0.30 18.14 -6.64
C ARG A 120 -0.38 19.12 -7.81
N LEU A 121 -0.31 18.63 -9.05
CA LEU A 121 -0.50 19.45 -10.25
C LEU A 121 -1.94 19.95 -10.40
N TYR A 122 -2.87 19.37 -9.63
CA TYR A 122 -4.27 19.78 -9.54
C TYR A 122 -4.58 20.27 -8.12
N PRO A 123 -4.05 21.45 -7.71
CA PRO A 123 -4.52 22.07 -6.49
C PRO A 123 -6.03 22.27 -6.66
N ARG A 124 -6.81 21.68 -5.74
CA ARG A 124 -8.27 21.82 -5.67
C ARG A 124 -8.62 23.27 -6.00
N ARG A 125 -9.18 23.53 -7.19
CA ARG A 125 -9.88 24.79 -7.42
C ARG A 125 -10.99 24.78 -6.39
N GLU A 126 -10.92 25.68 -5.42
CA GLU A 126 -11.86 25.85 -4.30
C GLU A 126 -13.28 26.27 -4.75
N SER A 127 -13.78 25.79 -5.90
CA SER A 127 -14.96 26.36 -6.54
C SER A 127 -15.94 25.34 -7.13
N LEU A 128 -16.04 24.13 -6.56
CA LEU A 128 -17.10 23.17 -6.94
C LEU A 128 -17.83 22.57 -5.73
N TRP A 129 -17.94 23.35 -4.64
CA TRP A 129 -18.91 23.16 -3.58
C TRP A 129 -19.55 24.50 -3.25
#